data_AF-K6YII7-F1
#
_entry.id   AF-K6YII7-F1
#
_cell.length_a   1.000
_cell.length_b   1.000
_cell.length_c   1.000
_cell.angle_alpha   90.00
_cell.angle_beta   90.00
_cell.angle_gamma   90.00
#
_symmetry.space_group_name_H-M   'P 1'
#
loop_
_entity.id
_entity.type
_entity.pdbx_description
1 polymer ?
#
loop_
_entity_poly.entity_id
_entity_poly.type
_entity_poly.pdbx_seq_one_letter_code
_entity_poly.pdbx_strand_id
1 'polypeptide(L)'
;MYAKYQAWQSKFAKNILDMGGALSGAAAVVTNDSVKDGPFIELKEVVGGYMLLSGENLDEVVKVIQQSPMVENPRTSLEIREISTP
;
A
#
# COMPACT_ATOMS: atom_id res chain seq x y z
N MET A 1 -1.75 -13.18 -14.84
CA MET A 1 -1.64 -12.11 -13.83
C MET A 1 -2.67 -12.32 -12.72
N TYR A 2 -3.98 -12.24 -12.99
CA TYR A 2 -5.04 -12.40 -11.98
C TYR A 2 -4.98 -13.69 -11.14
N ALA A 3 -4.67 -14.84 -11.75
CA ALA A 3 -4.56 -16.11 -11.03
C ALA A 3 -3.47 -16.10 -9.94
N LYS A 4 -2.32 -15.45 -10.19
CA LYS A 4 -1.25 -15.32 -9.19
C LYS A 4 -1.71 -14.47 -8.00
N TYR A 5 -2.41 -13.37 -8.28
CA TYR A 5 -2.95 -12.49 -7.24
C TYR A 5 -4.01 -13.20 -6.39
N GLN A 6 -4.90 -13.97 -7.00
CA GLN A 6 -5.89 -14.75 -6.27
C GLN A 6 -5.26 -15.84 -5.41
N ALA A 7 -4.24 -16.54 -5.93
CA ALA A 7 -3.51 -17.54 -5.17
C ALA A 7 -2.78 -16.94 -3.96
N TRP A 8 -2.10 -15.81 -4.15
CA TRP A 8 -1.45 -15.07 -3.08
C TRP A 8 -2.47 -14.57 -2.02
N GLN A 9 -3.58 -13.95 -2.45
CA GLN A 9 -4.65 -13.51 -1.55
C GLN A 9 -5.24 -14.67 -0.75
N SER A 10 -5.50 -15.80 -1.39
CA SER A 10 -6.04 -16.99 -0.72
C SER A 10 -5.06 -17.57 0.29
N LYS A 11 -3.77 -17.61 -0.07
CA LYS A 11 -2.70 -18.10 0.81
C LYS A 11 -2.53 -17.23 2.07
N PHE A 12 -2.67 -15.92 1.93
CA PHE A 12 -2.45 -14.94 2.99
C PHE A 12 -3.73 -14.25 3.46
N ALA A 13 -4.89 -14.91 3.32
CA ALA A 13 -6.19 -14.33 3.65
C ALA A 13 -6.31 -13.87 5.11
N LYS A 14 -5.49 -14.40 6.03
CA LYS A 14 -5.44 -13.97 7.43
C LYS A 14 -4.61 -12.70 7.65
N ASN A 15 -3.64 -12.44 6.77
CA ASN A 15 -2.73 -11.31 6.84
C ASN A 15 -3.21 -10.13 6.00
N ILE A 16 -4.05 -10.36 4.99
CA ILE A 16 -4.61 -9.32 4.14
C ILE A 16 -5.98 -8.94 4.70
N LEU A 17 -6.01 -7.85 5.48
CA LEU A 17 -7.25 -7.36 6.09
C LEU A 17 -8.13 -6.65 5.07
N ASP A 18 -7.50 -5.83 4.23
CA ASP A 18 -8.15 -5.07 3.17
C ASP A 18 -7.17 -4.87 2.02
N MET A 19 -7.61 -5.15 0.79
CA MET A 19 -6.83 -4.83 -0.41
C MET A 19 -6.79 -3.33 -0.71
N GLY A 20 -7.58 -2.54 0.03
CA GLY A 20 -7.68 -1.09 -0.09
C GLY A 20 -8.15 -0.69 -1.49
N GLY A 21 -7.48 0.31 -2.07
CA GLY A 21 -7.86 0.81 -3.38
C GLY A 21 -6.78 1.63 -4.06
N ALA A 22 -6.91 1.74 -5.38
CA ALA A 22 -6.11 2.67 -6.17
C ALA A 22 -6.51 4.11 -5.86
N LEU A 23 -5.52 4.99 -5.69
CA LEU A 23 -5.74 6.42 -5.52
C LEU A 23 -5.85 7.09 -6.89
N SER A 24 -6.82 7.98 -7.02
CA SER A 24 -6.98 8.80 -8.22
C SER A 24 -6.00 9.97 -8.23
N GLY A 25 -5.88 10.66 -9.37
CA GLY A 25 -5.11 11.91 -9.45
C GLY A 25 -5.76 13.11 -8.76
N ALA A 26 -7.03 13.01 -8.35
CA ALA A 26 -7.70 14.08 -7.62
C ALA A 26 -7.21 14.09 -6.16
N ALA A 27 -6.52 15.15 -5.77
CA ALA A 27 -5.97 15.32 -4.43
C ALA A 27 -5.91 16.80 -4.03
N ALA A 28 -6.00 17.06 -2.73
CA ALA A 28 -5.80 18.37 -2.14
C ALA A 28 -4.92 18.23 -0.88
N VAL A 29 -4.05 19.20 -0.66
CA VAL A 29 -3.26 19.32 0.56
C VAL A 29 -3.90 20.40 1.43
N VAL A 30 -4.37 19.99 2.61
CA VAL A 30 -5.01 20.87 3.58
C VAL A 30 -4.06 21.11 4.75
N THR A 31 -3.83 22.38 5.09
CA THR A 31 -3.09 22.82 6.28
C THR A 31 -4.00 23.66 7.17
N ASN A 32 -3.52 24.10 8.33
CA ASN A 32 -4.29 24.97 9.22
C ASN A 32 -4.78 26.24 8.50
N ASP A 33 -3.91 26.82 7.66
CA ASP A 33 -4.14 28.13 7.05
C ASP A 33 -4.44 28.09 5.54
N SER A 34 -4.39 26.93 4.88
CA SER A 34 -4.53 26.87 3.43
C SER A 34 -5.02 25.54 2.88
N VAL A 35 -5.60 25.61 1.67
CA VAL A 35 -5.88 24.45 0.82
C VAL A 35 -5.12 24.66 -0.49
N LYS A 36 -4.36 23.64 -0.91
CA LYS A 36 -3.59 23.64 -2.16
C LYS A 36 -3.95 22.40 -2.97
N ASP A 37 -3.75 22.50 -4.28
CA ASP A 37 -3.80 21.32 -5.15
C ASP A 37 -2.75 20.30 -4.70
N GLY A 38 -3.14 19.03 -4.68
CA GLY A 38 -2.31 17.91 -4.28
C GLY A 38 -1.98 16.96 -5.46
N PRO A 39 -1.32 15.82 -5.18
CA PRO A 39 -0.73 15.43 -3.90
C PRO A 39 0.51 16.28 -3.57
N PHE A 40 1.22 15.96 -2.48
CA PHE A 40 2.47 16.65 -2.16
C PHE A 40 3.45 16.67 -3.36
N ILE A 41 3.96 17.86 -3.67
CA ILE A 41 4.63 18.19 -4.95
C ILE A 41 6.07 17.64 -5.05
N GLU A 42 6.74 17.36 -3.93
CA GLU A 42 8.17 17.00 -3.91
C GLU A 42 8.48 15.50 -4.05
N LEU A 43 7.52 14.68 -4.46
CA LEU A 43 7.74 13.23 -4.47
C LEU A 43 8.31 12.75 -5.81
N LYS A 44 9.48 12.07 -5.75
CA LYS A 44 10.01 11.30 -6.89
C LYS A 44 9.11 10.11 -7.25
N GLU A 45 8.21 9.72 -6.35
CA GLU A 45 7.28 8.60 -6.48
C GLU A 45 5.89 9.04 -6.01
N VAL A 46 4.84 8.68 -6.73
CA VAL A 46 3.45 8.99 -6.31
C VAL A 46 2.85 7.76 -5.65
N VAL A 47 2.24 7.93 -4.47
CA VAL A 47 1.49 6.85 -3.81
C VAL A 47 0.25 6.53 -4.66
N GLY A 48 0.27 5.38 -5.32
CA GLY A 48 -0.81 4.96 -6.23
C GLY A 48 -1.94 4.18 -5.58
N GLY A 49 -1.79 3.77 -4.31
CA GLY A 49 -2.73 2.91 -3.62
C GLY A 49 -2.25 2.56 -2.21
N TYR A 50 -3.13 1.93 -1.44
CA TYR A 50 -2.80 1.38 -0.13
C TYR A 50 -3.53 0.05 0.07
N MET A 51 -3.08 -0.71 1.06
CA MET A 51 -3.74 -1.91 1.55
C MET A 51 -3.51 -2.03 3.06
N LEU A 52 -4.38 -2.75 3.77
CA LEU A 52 -4.23 -3.03 5.20
C LEU A 52 -3.82 -4.47 5.42
N LEU A 53 -2.80 -4.63 6.26
CA LEU A 53 -2.17 -5.89 6.57
C LEU A 53 -2.17 -6.14 8.08
N SER A 54 -2.19 -7.41 8.46
CA SER A 54 -1.96 -7.89 9.82
C SER A 54 -0.82 -8.90 9.85
N GLY A 55 -0.09 -8.88 10.95
CA GLY A 55 0.98 -9.83 11.28
C GLY A 55 1.44 -9.57 12.71
N GLU A 56 2.18 -10.51 13.28
CA GLU A 56 2.74 -10.41 14.63
C GLU A 56 3.85 -9.35 14.71
N ASN A 57 4.50 -9.05 13.58
CA ASN A 57 5.59 -8.07 13.47
C ASN A 57 5.82 -7.69 12.00
N LEU A 58 6.67 -6.67 11.79
CA LEU A 58 7.03 -6.17 10.46
C LEU A 58 7.64 -7.26 9.57
N ASP A 59 8.49 -8.14 10.11
CA ASP A 59 9.18 -9.19 9.34
C ASP A 59 8.20 -10.21 8.75
N GLU A 60 7.15 -10.57 9.48
CA GLU A 60 6.09 -11.44 8.96
C GLU A 60 5.39 -10.77 7.77
N VAL A 61 4.98 -9.52 7.92
CA VAL A 61 4.26 -8.77 6.87
C VAL A 61 5.15 -8.57 5.64
N VAL A 62 6.44 -8.30 5.82
CA VAL A 62 7.42 -8.24 4.72
C VAL A 62 7.46 -9.56 3.95
N LYS A 63 7.48 -10.72 4.63
CA LYS A 63 7.49 -12.04 3.97
C LYS A 63 6.20 -12.33 3.21
N VAL A 64 5.06 -11.83 3.68
CA VAL A 64 3.77 -11.90 2.98
C VAL A 64 3.83 -11.09 1.68
N ILE A 65 4.33 -9.85 1.74
CA ILE A 65 4.38 -8.94 0.60
C ILE A 65 5.45 -9.31 -0.42
N GLN A 66 6.59 -9.87 0.01
CA GLN A 66 7.62 -10.41 -0.90
C GLN A 66 7.09 -11.54 -1.80
N GLN A 67 5.99 -12.21 -1.42
CA GLN A 67 5.33 -13.23 -2.23
C GLN A 67 4.19 -12.68 -3.09
N SER A 68 3.91 -11.38 -3.01
CA SER A 68 2.91 -10.71 -3.84
C SER A 68 3.41 -10.58 -5.27
N PRO A 69 2.57 -10.79 -6.29
CA PRO A 69 2.94 -10.48 -7.68
C PRO A 69 3.23 -8.99 -7.90
N MET A 70 2.89 -8.09 -6.97
CA MET A 70 3.20 -6.66 -7.06
C MET A 70 4.71 -6.39 -7.12
N VAL A 71 5.51 -7.14 -6.36
CA VAL A 71 6.97 -6.95 -6.31
C VAL A 71 7.69 -7.49 -7.55
N GLU A 72 6.99 -8.22 -8.42
CA GLU A 72 7.52 -8.64 -9.73
C GLU A 72 7.58 -7.46 -10.73
N ASN A 73 6.86 -6.35 -10.48
CA ASN A 73 6.85 -5.18 -11.35
C ASN A 73 7.97 -4.19 -10.98
N PRO A 74 8.97 -3.96 -11.85
CA PRO A 74 10.10 -3.07 -11.53
C PRO A 74 9.72 -1.58 -11.42
N ARG A 75 8.49 -1.22 -11.79
CA ARG A 75 7.94 0.15 -11.63
C ARG A 75 7.10 0.32 -10.37
N THR A 76 7.02 -0.71 -9.52
CA THR A 76 6.25 -0.69 -8.28
C THR A 76 7.20 -0.78 -7.10
N SER A 77 7.15 0.22 -6.24
CA SER A 77 7.71 0.20 -4.89
C SER A 77 6.57 0.07 -3.88
N LEU A 78 6.84 -0.59 -2.76
CA LEU A 78 5.89 -0.77 -1.65
C LEU A 78 6.62 -0.37 -0.36
N GLU A 79 6.07 0.61 0.37
CA GLU A 79 6.49 0.96 1.71
C GLU A 79 5.56 0.26 2.71
N ILE A 80 6.12 -0.51 3.64
CA ILE A 80 5.35 -1.17 4.70
C ILE A 80 5.61 -0.42 6.00
N ARG A 81 4.53 0.07 6.62
CA ARG A 81 4.59 0.81 7.87
C ARG A 81 3.63 0.21 8.88
N GLU A 82 4.09 0.10 10.11
CA GLU A 82 3.22 -0.21 11.23
C GLU A 82 2.28 0.96 11.52
N ILE A 83 1.02 0.65 11.83
CA ILE A 83 0.05 1.62 12.32
C ILE A 83 0.30 1.77 13.81
N SER A 84 0.78 2.94 14.24
CA SER A 84 0.88 3.26 15.66
C SER A 84 -0.52 3.30 16.26
N THR A 85 -0.77 2.41 17.22
CA THR A 85 -1.98 2.45 18.03
C THR A 85 -1.74 3.34 19.26
N PRO A 86 -2.76 4.08 19.76
CA PRO A 86 -2.64 4.87 20.98
C PRO A 86 -2.29 4.04 22.23
#